data_AF-Q604J4-F1
#
_entry.id   AF-Q604J4-F1
#
_cell.length_a   1.000
_cell.length_b   1.000
_cell.length_c   1.000
_cell.angle_alpha   90.00
_cell.angle_beta   90.00
_cell.angle_gamma   90.00
#
_symmetry.space_group_name_H-M   'P 1'
#
loop_
_entity.id
_entity.type
_entity.pdbx_description
1 polymer ?
#
loop_
_entity_poly.entity_id
_entity_poly.type
_entity_poly.pdbx_seq_one_letter_code
_entity_poly.pdbx_strand_id
1 'polypeptide(L)'
;MPIHALTRIVAVSITVLIASRTSGILWSSLFWSIAFVHYGLALYYSRHRILAVAKDSSSLVPALIVLSGGAALYVSQFSLLLYFGVHHVFNEVYLLDRKLPAKEAERRRGLRVAAIFLNAAIYAVLLRHYSELAWIGPEFLFVVLLFFYALFFYRLGQLRPVLGVRGMIDGSIFEVFGLLLVLSSFFVRFDLNHIVLYHFIFWSLYPIEKFKRLGDGALWRYAAISLVMVVVFMLFSPAGIAGGAVSESFYYQQFIFWSYAHITLSFVLSDAHPAWITRWFRSDRRQWAVS
;
A
#
# COMPACT_ATOMS: atom_id res chain seq x y z
N MET A 1 -10.12 -5.33 -20.42
CA MET A 1 -9.05 -5.46 -19.42
C MET A 1 -9.63 -5.27 -18.03
N PRO A 2 -9.22 -6.04 -17.02
CA PRO A 2 -9.70 -5.84 -15.64
C PRO A 2 -9.37 -4.41 -15.19
N ILE A 3 -10.33 -3.69 -14.62
CA ILE A 3 -10.15 -2.28 -14.21
C ILE A 3 -8.93 -2.12 -13.29
N HIS A 4 -8.70 -3.10 -12.40
CA HIS A 4 -7.54 -3.11 -11.50
C HIS A 4 -6.19 -3.14 -12.23
N ALA A 5 -6.09 -3.88 -13.33
CA ALA A 5 -4.88 -3.91 -14.15
C ALA A 5 -4.62 -2.54 -14.80
N LEU A 6 -5.68 -1.89 -15.28
CA LEU A 6 -5.58 -0.55 -15.86
C LEU A 6 -5.13 0.46 -14.81
N THR A 7 -5.74 0.43 -13.62
CA THR A 7 -5.35 1.30 -12.50
C THR A 7 -3.86 1.19 -12.18
N ARG A 8 -3.29 -0.03 -12.20
CA ARG A 8 -1.86 -0.24 -11.94
C ARG A 8 -0.97 0.26 -13.05
N ILE A 9 -1.30 -0.04 -14.31
CA ILE A 9 -0.54 0.45 -15.46
C ILE A 9 -0.49 1.98 -15.41
N VAL A 10 -1.65 2.62 -15.17
CA VAL A 10 -1.74 4.08 -15.00
C VAL A 10 -0.91 4.55 -13.80
N ALA A 11 -1.03 3.90 -12.64
CA ALA A 11 -0.27 4.28 -11.45
C ALA A 11 1.25 4.25 -11.70
N VAL A 12 1.77 3.16 -12.30
CA VAL A 12 3.18 3.00 -12.63
C VAL A 12 3.63 4.03 -13.65
N SER A 13 2.81 4.30 -14.67
CA SER A 13 3.10 5.30 -15.70
C SER A 13 3.22 6.70 -15.09
N ILE A 14 2.32 7.05 -14.16
CA ILE A 14 2.40 8.32 -13.43
C ILE A 14 3.63 8.36 -12.53
N THR A 15 3.95 7.27 -11.81
CA THR A 15 5.16 7.20 -10.98
C THR A 15 6.42 7.44 -11.80
N VAL A 16 6.56 6.76 -12.94
CA VAL A 16 7.71 6.91 -13.85
C VAL A 16 7.77 8.33 -14.41
N LEU A 17 6.63 8.89 -14.81
CA LEU A 17 6.56 10.26 -15.32
C LEU A 17 7.00 11.28 -14.27
N ILE A 18 6.54 11.17 -13.02
CA ILE A 18 6.92 12.09 -11.96
C ILE A 18 8.42 11.93 -11.64
N ALA A 19 8.88 10.69 -11.43
CA ALA A 19 10.28 10.42 -11.07
C ALA A 19 11.27 10.84 -12.17
N SER A 20 10.89 10.77 -13.45
CA SER A 20 11.74 11.21 -14.56
C SER A 20 11.75 12.73 -14.81
N ARG A 21 10.79 13.47 -14.24
CA ARG A 21 10.61 14.92 -14.49
C ARG A 21 10.91 15.80 -13.29
N THR A 22 11.21 15.22 -12.14
CA THR A 22 11.45 15.98 -10.90
C THR A 22 12.74 15.52 -10.25
N SER A 23 13.47 16.46 -9.64
CA SER A 23 14.76 16.21 -8.99
C SER A 23 14.99 17.17 -7.83
N GLY A 24 15.89 16.81 -6.91
CA GLY A 24 16.26 17.66 -5.78
C GLY A 24 15.07 18.05 -4.90
N ILE A 25 15.03 19.32 -4.49
CA ILE A 25 14.01 19.83 -3.55
C ILE A 25 12.58 19.72 -4.08
N LEU A 26 12.38 19.84 -5.40
CA LEU A 26 11.07 19.72 -6.02
C LEU A 26 10.54 18.28 -5.93
N TRP A 27 11.42 17.29 -6.16
CA TRP A 27 11.07 15.88 -5.98
C TRP A 27 10.66 15.59 -4.54
N SER A 28 11.50 15.96 -3.56
CA SER A 28 11.22 15.73 -2.14
C SER A 28 9.90 16.38 -1.72
N SER A 29 9.68 17.64 -2.11
CA SER A 29 8.47 18.40 -1.79
C SER A 29 7.21 17.77 -2.37
N LEU A 30 7.25 17.36 -3.64
CA LEU A 30 6.12 16.71 -4.30
C LEU A 30 5.83 15.34 -3.69
N PHE A 31 6.87 14.53 -3.51
CA PHE A 31 6.76 13.19 -2.93
C PHE A 31 6.14 13.23 -1.53
N TRP A 32 6.67 14.07 -0.64
CA TRP A 32 6.14 14.21 0.71
C TRP A 32 4.75 14.83 0.75
N SER A 33 4.44 15.79 -0.13
CA SER A 33 3.08 16.34 -0.23
C SER A 33 2.08 15.27 -0.63
N ILE A 34 2.39 14.44 -1.63
CA ILE A 34 1.55 13.30 -2.03
C ILE A 34 1.38 12.32 -0.85
N ALA A 35 2.45 12.07 -0.09
CA ALA A 35 2.39 11.24 1.12
C ALA A 35 1.42 11.81 2.16
N PHE A 36 1.51 13.10 2.48
CA PHE A 36 0.63 13.74 3.45
C PHE A 36 -0.83 13.78 3.00
N VAL A 37 -1.08 13.99 1.70
CA VAL A 37 -2.43 13.84 1.13
C VAL A 37 -2.95 12.43 1.34
N HIS A 38 -2.13 11.42 1.03
CA HIS A 38 -2.49 10.03 1.24
C HIS A 38 -2.82 9.73 2.72
N TYR A 39 -2.01 10.20 3.66
CA TYR A 39 -2.25 10.02 5.10
C TYR A 39 -3.52 10.71 5.57
N GLY A 40 -3.72 11.97 5.16
CA GLY A 40 -4.88 12.76 5.57
C GLY A 40 -6.18 12.21 4.98
N LEU A 41 -6.19 11.76 3.73
CA LEU A 41 -7.34 11.08 3.12
C LEU A 41 -7.63 9.76 3.83
N ALA A 42 -6.60 8.97 4.16
CA ALA A 42 -6.78 7.72 4.90
C ALA A 42 -7.46 7.94 6.27
N LEU A 43 -7.07 9.00 7.00
CA LEU A 43 -7.72 9.40 8.25
C LEU A 43 -9.16 9.89 8.00
N TYR A 44 -9.35 10.77 7.03
CA TYR A 44 -10.66 11.35 6.69
C TYR A 44 -11.70 10.27 6.39
N TYR A 45 -11.32 9.25 5.62
CA TYR A 45 -12.19 8.13 5.27
C TYR A 45 -12.35 7.11 6.40
N SER A 46 -11.39 7.02 7.32
CA SER A 46 -11.44 6.09 8.44
C SER A 46 -12.11 6.68 9.69
N ARG A 47 -12.53 7.95 9.69
CA ARG A 47 -13.09 8.65 10.87
C ARG A 47 -14.19 7.88 11.60
N HIS A 48 -15.11 7.24 10.86
CA HIS A 48 -16.22 6.50 11.45
C HIS A 48 -15.72 5.23 12.15
N ARG A 49 -14.64 4.62 11.62
CA ARG A 49 -14.00 3.44 12.20
C ARG A 49 -13.23 3.78 13.46
N ILE A 50 -12.52 4.91 13.44
CA ILE A 50 -11.83 5.43 14.62
C ILE A 50 -12.82 5.62 15.77
N LEU A 51 -13.96 6.26 15.49
CA LEU A 51 -15.02 6.45 16.49
C LEU A 51 -15.64 5.13 16.96
N ALA A 52 -15.80 4.14 16.08
CA ALA A 52 -16.31 2.82 16.45
C ALA A 52 -15.34 2.08 17.38
N VAL A 53 -14.05 2.03 17.01
CA VAL A 53 -13.00 1.41 17.84
C VAL A 53 -12.87 2.10 19.19
N ALA A 54 -12.99 3.43 19.24
CA ALA A 54 -12.90 4.18 20.49
C ALA A 54 -14.09 3.92 21.45
N LYS A 55 -15.27 3.59 20.92
CA LYS A 55 -16.48 3.32 21.72
C LYS A 55 -16.59 1.87 22.20
N ASP A 56 -15.88 0.96 21.55
CA ASP A 56 -15.92 -0.47 21.85
C ASP A 56 -14.65 -0.90 22.61
N SER A 57 -14.78 -1.16 23.91
CA SER A 57 -13.67 -1.57 24.77
C SER A 57 -12.97 -2.84 24.27
N SER A 58 -13.70 -3.76 23.63
CA SER A 58 -13.13 -5.00 23.09
C SER A 58 -12.23 -4.77 21.88
N SER A 59 -12.48 -3.70 21.10
CA SER A 59 -11.66 -3.28 19.97
C SER A 59 -10.57 -2.28 20.37
N LEU A 60 -10.83 -1.47 21.42
CA LEU A 60 -9.92 -0.43 21.90
C LEU A 60 -8.62 -1.00 22.45
N VAL A 61 -8.67 -2.06 23.27
CA VAL A 61 -7.47 -2.63 23.90
C VAL A 61 -6.49 -3.19 22.85
N PRO A 62 -6.92 -4.04 21.89
CA PRO A 62 -6.05 -4.44 20.79
C PRO A 62 -5.51 -3.25 19.98
N ALA A 63 -6.32 -2.20 19.76
CA ALA A 63 -5.88 -1.02 19.03
C ALA A 63 -4.76 -0.29 19.76
N LEU A 64 -4.88 -0.10 21.08
CA LEU A 64 -3.83 0.49 21.90
C LEU A 64 -2.55 -0.34 21.87
N ILE A 65 -2.64 -1.68 21.93
CA ILE A 65 -1.47 -2.56 21.81
C ILE A 65 -0.75 -2.35 20.47
N VAL A 66 -1.48 -2.32 19.36
CA VAL A 66 -0.90 -2.08 18.03
C VAL A 66 -0.30 -0.68 17.93
N LEU A 67 -0.97 0.35 18.46
CA LEU A 67 -0.47 1.73 18.47
C LEU A 67 0.80 1.86 19.32
N SER A 68 0.86 1.24 20.49
CA SER A 68 2.05 1.19 21.33
C SER A 68 3.20 0.45 20.63
N GLY A 69 2.91 -0.66 19.95
CA GLY A 69 3.89 -1.37 19.13
C GLY A 69 4.45 -0.49 18.00
N GLY A 70 3.60 0.22 17.27
CA GLY A 70 4.02 1.16 16.23
C GLY A 70 4.85 2.33 16.78
N ALA A 71 4.48 2.86 17.95
CA ALA A 71 5.26 3.89 18.64
C ALA A 71 6.64 3.36 19.08
N ALA A 72 6.72 2.12 19.58
CA ALA A 72 7.98 1.49 19.92
C ALA A 72 8.88 1.28 18.69
N LEU A 73 8.31 0.89 17.53
CA LEU A 73 9.06 0.79 16.27
C LEU A 73 9.61 2.16 15.81
N TYR A 74 8.82 3.23 15.96
CA TYR A 74 9.27 4.58 15.66
C TYR A 74 10.42 5.04 16.58
N VAL A 75 10.26 4.88 17.90
CA VAL A 75 11.26 5.29 18.90
C VAL A 75 12.55 4.48 18.77
N SER A 76 12.46 3.19 18.47
CA SER A 76 13.62 2.33 18.22
C SER A 76 14.25 2.53 16.84
N GLN A 77 13.73 3.46 16.02
CA GLN A 77 14.19 3.72 14.66
C GLN A 77 14.27 2.44 13.82
N PHE A 78 13.24 1.59 13.93
CA PHE A 78 13.14 0.41 13.09
C PHE A 78 13.24 0.80 11.60
N SER A 79 13.60 -0.14 10.74
CA SER A 79 13.73 0.17 9.31
C SER A 79 12.35 0.45 8.71
N LEU A 80 12.12 1.70 8.29
CA LEU A 80 10.90 2.07 7.57
C LEU A 80 10.76 1.29 6.26
N LEU A 81 11.89 0.95 5.61
CA LEU A 81 11.92 0.09 4.42
C LEU A 81 11.26 -1.26 4.71
N LEU A 82 11.61 -1.92 5.82
CA LEU A 82 11.03 -3.21 6.20
C LEU A 82 9.57 -3.05 6.65
N TYR A 83 9.27 -2.02 7.45
CA TYR A 83 7.93 -1.80 7.95
C TYR A 83 6.92 -1.49 6.84
N PHE A 84 7.32 -0.62 5.90
CA PHE A 84 6.56 -0.34 4.69
C PHE A 84 6.42 -1.60 3.81
N GLY A 85 7.49 -2.38 3.64
CA GLY A 85 7.45 -3.61 2.85
C GLY A 85 6.39 -4.60 3.35
N VAL A 86 6.34 -4.85 4.65
CA VAL A 86 5.31 -5.69 5.28
C VAL A 86 3.91 -5.12 5.00
N HIS A 87 3.71 -3.84 5.31
CA HIS A 87 2.44 -3.15 5.08
C HIS A 87 1.97 -3.23 3.62
N HIS A 88 2.89 -2.98 2.67
CA HIS A 88 2.63 -2.96 1.25
C HIS A 88 2.18 -4.34 0.76
N VAL A 89 2.94 -5.39 1.08
CA VAL A 89 2.66 -6.77 0.67
C VAL A 89 1.28 -7.24 1.14
N PHE A 90 0.95 -7.02 2.41
CA PHE A 90 -0.36 -7.41 2.93
C PHE A 90 -1.49 -6.64 2.24
N ASN A 91 -1.35 -5.32 2.11
CA ASN A 91 -2.38 -4.49 1.54
C ASN A 91 -2.70 -4.83 0.08
N GLU A 92 -1.68 -5.16 -0.73
CA GLU A 92 -1.87 -5.51 -2.13
C GLU A 92 -2.52 -6.88 -2.32
N VAL A 93 -2.07 -7.90 -1.58
CA VAL A 93 -2.59 -9.27 -1.73
C VAL A 93 -4.04 -9.37 -1.28
N TYR A 94 -4.42 -8.71 -0.19
CA TYR A 94 -5.77 -8.80 0.35
C TYR A 94 -6.78 -7.86 -0.32
N LEU A 95 -6.34 -7.05 -1.28
CA LEU A 95 -7.22 -6.10 -1.97
C LEU A 95 -8.30 -6.79 -2.81
N LEU A 96 -7.92 -7.81 -3.58
CA LEU A 96 -8.82 -8.51 -4.51
C LEU A 96 -9.77 -9.48 -3.80
N ASP A 97 -9.34 -10.02 -2.67
CA ASP A 97 -10.05 -11.07 -1.95
C ASP A 97 -11.28 -10.57 -1.18
N ARG A 98 -11.42 -9.26 -0.96
CA ARG A 98 -12.55 -8.68 -0.22
C ARG A 98 -13.91 -8.95 -0.86
N LYS A 99 -13.93 -9.16 -2.17
CA LYS A 99 -15.18 -9.36 -2.95
C LYS A 99 -15.54 -10.83 -3.10
N LEU A 100 -14.71 -11.76 -2.60
CA LEU A 100 -14.92 -13.18 -2.79
C LEU A 100 -15.85 -13.78 -1.71
N PRO A 101 -16.76 -14.69 -2.07
CA PRO A 101 -17.51 -15.49 -1.10
C PRO A 101 -16.56 -16.26 -0.17
N ALA A 102 -16.97 -16.47 1.10
CA ALA A 102 -16.12 -17.11 2.12
C ALA A 102 -15.55 -18.47 1.69
N LYS A 103 -16.35 -19.31 1.00
CA LYS A 103 -15.92 -20.60 0.47
C LYS A 103 -14.84 -20.47 -0.60
N GLU A 104 -14.91 -19.46 -1.45
CA GLU A 104 -13.88 -19.19 -2.46
C GLU A 104 -12.61 -18.63 -1.81
N ALA A 105 -12.75 -17.73 -0.85
CA ALA A 105 -11.63 -17.19 -0.10
C ALA A 105 -10.86 -18.32 0.60
N GLU A 106 -11.55 -19.26 1.24
CA GLU A 106 -10.92 -20.43 1.88
C GLU A 106 -10.12 -21.28 0.89
N ARG A 107 -10.72 -21.61 -0.26
CA ARG A 107 -10.03 -22.36 -1.34
C ARG A 107 -8.78 -21.63 -1.84
N ARG A 108 -8.77 -20.30 -1.86
CA ARG A 108 -7.63 -19.47 -2.28
C ARG A 108 -6.60 -19.20 -1.18
N ARG A 109 -6.77 -19.73 0.04
CA ARG A 109 -5.83 -19.48 1.15
C ARG A 109 -4.38 -19.84 0.81
N GLY A 110 -4.16 -20.99 0.17
CA GLY A 110 -2.82 -21.41 -0.24
C GLY A 110 -2.19 -20.47 -1.28
N LEU A 111 -2.98 -20.03 -2.26
CA LEU A 111 -2.54 -19.07 -3.28
C LEU A 111 -2.18 -17.72 -2.65
N ARG A 112 -2.99 -17.22 -1.70
CA ARG A 112 -2.70 -15.98 -0.97
C ARG A 112 -1.38 -16.02 -0.22
N VAL A 113 -1.13 -17.10 0.52
CA VAL A 113 0.11 -17.23 1.27
C VAL A 113 1.30 -17.23 0.30
N ALA A 114 1.20 -17.94 -0.82
CA ALA A 114 2.21 -17.89 -1.87
C ALA A 114 2.38 -16.47 -2.45
N ALA A 115 1.28 -15.73 -2.66
CA ALA A 115 1.30 -14.35 -3.15
C ALA A 115 1.99 -13.39 -2.17
N ILE A 116 1.74 -13.52 -0.86
CA ILE A 116 2.41 -12.70 0.17
C ILE A 116 3.92 -12.87 0.07
N PHE A 117 4.39 -14.12 0.09
CA PHE A 117 5.83 -14.38 0.02
C PHE A 117 6.43 -13.99 -1.32
N LEU A 118 5.71 -14.20 -2.42
CA LEU A 118 6.15 -13.77 -3.75
C LEU A 118 6.28 -12.24 -3.82
N ASN A 119 5.29 -11.48 -3.37
CA ASN A 119 5.35 -10.02 -3.37
C ASN A 119 6.46 -9.51 -2.42
N ALA A 120 6.70 -10.18 -1.29
CA ALA A 120 7.84 -9.86 -0.42
C ALA A 120 9.19 -10.12 -1.10
N ALA A 121 9.32 -11.23 -1.85
CA ALA A 121 10.52 -11.53 -2.63
C ALA A 121 10.73 -10.52 -3.76
N ILE A 122 9.67 -10.14 -4.49
CA ILE A 122 9.70 -9.09 -5.50
C ILE A 122 10.18 -7.78 -4.89
N TYR A 123 9.60 -7.36 -3.77
CA TYR A 123 10.00 -6.15 -3.05
C TYR A 123 11.49 -6.17 -2.67
N ALA A 124 11.97 -7.27 -2.08
CA ALA A 124 13.37 -7.42 -1.70
C ALA A 124 14.33 -7.40 -2.92
N VAL A 125 13.96 -8.06 -4.03
CA VAL A 125 14.76 -8.07 -5.26
C VAL A 125 14.82 -6.68 -5.90
N LEU A 126 13.71 -5.94 -5.92
CA LEU A 126 13.66 -4.57 -6.44
C LEU A 126 14.58 -3.64 -5.61
N LEU A 127 14.62 -3.84 -4.30
CA LEU A 127 15.42 -3.05 -3.36
C LEU A 127 16.77 -3.65 -3.00
N ARG A 128 17.27 -4.65 -3.73
CA ARG A 128 18.52 -5.38 -3.43
C ARG A 128 19.77 -4.52 -3.25
N HIS A 129 19.74 -3.26 -3.69
CA HIS A 129 20.83 -2.30 -3.58
C HIS A 129 20.80 -1.47 -2.29
N TYR A 130 19.80 -1.66 -1.42
CA TYR A 130 19.69 -0.99 -0.13
C TYR A 130 20.57 -1.66 0.92
N SER A 131 21.22 -0.85 1.77
CA SER A 131 22.14 -1.33 2.79
C SER A 131 21.47 -2.24 3.82
N GLU A 132 20.19 -2.01 4.12
CA GLU A 132 19.38 -2.83 5.03
C GLU A 132 19.16 -4.26 4.50
N LEU A 133 19.37 -4.50 3.20
CA LEU A 133 19.27 -5.81 2.56
C LEU A 133 20.63 -6.36 2.11
N ALA A 134 21.72 -5.60 2.28
CA ALA A 134 23.05 -5.98 1.78
C ALA A 134 23.63 -7.26 2.42
N TRP A 135 23.08 -7.68 3.57
CA TRP A 135 23.43 -8.95 4.22
C TRP A 135 22.86 -10.17 3.49
N ILE A 136 21.94 -9.98 2.53
CA ILE A 136 21.38 -11.05 1.70
C ILE A 136 22.02 -10.96 0.30
N GLY A 137 22.76 -12.00 -0.09
CA GLY A 137 23.34 -12.09 -1.43
C GLY A 137 22.26 -11.97 -2.53
N PRO A 138 22.47 -11.17 -3.60
CA PRO A 138 21.50 -11.02 -4.69
C PRO A 138 21.07 -12.36 -5.31
N GLU A 139 22.00 -13.31 -5.43
CA GLU A 139 21.76 -14.65 -5.97
C GLU A 139 20.71 -15.38 -5.12
N PHE A 140 20.82 -15.29 -3.79
CA PHE A 140 19.85 -15.88 -2.87
C PHE A 140 18.47 -15.23 -3.01
N LEU A 141 18.40 -13.90 -3.16
CA LEU A 141 17.13 -13.20 -3.41
C LEU A 141 16.45 -13.70 -4.69
N PHE A 142 17.20 -13.93 -5.77
CA PHE A 142 16.66 -14.47 -7.01
C PHE A 142 16.22 -15.94 -6.91
N VAL A 143 16.94 -16.78 -6.14
CA VAL A 143 16.52 -18.16 -5.86
C VAL A 143 15.21 -18.17 -5.07
N VAL A 144 15.09 -17.33 -4.04
CA VAL A 144 13.86 -17.17 -3.25
C VAL A 144 12.71 -16.68 -4.14
N LEU A 145 12.95 -15.70 -5.00
CA LEU A 145 11.96 -15.21 -5.97
C LEU A 145 11.48 -16.32 -6.90
N LEU A 146 12.40 -17.08 -7.51
CA LEU A 146 12.07 -18.18 -8.41
C LEU A 146 11.25 -19.27 -7.71
N PHE A 147 11.65 -19.63 -6.48
CA PHE A 147 10.91 -20.58 -5.66
C PHE A 147 9.47 -20.13 -5.41
N PHE A 148 9.26 -18.86 -5.02
CA PHE A 148 7.92 -18.36 -4.76
C PHE A 148 7.08 -18.15 -6.02
N TYR A 149 7.69 -17.87 -7.17
CA TYR A 149 6.99 -17.93 -8.46
C TYR A 149 6.51 -19.35 -8.77
N ALA A 150 7.39 -20.34 -8.66
CA ALA A 150 7.04 -21.74 -8.89
C ALA A 150 5.90 -22.18 -7.95
N LEU A 151 6.00 -21.86 -6.66
CA LEU A 151 4.97 -22.16 -5.68
C LEU A 151 3.64 -21.45 -6.00
N PHE A 152 3.68 -20.16 -6.36
CA PHE A 152 2.49 -19.39 -6.71
C PHE A 152 1.78 -20.00 -7.93
N PHE A 153 2.50 -20.24 -9.02
CA PHE A 153 1.93 -20.82 -10.24
C PHE A 153 1.48 -22.27 -10.04
N TYR A 154 2.16 -23.05 -9.20
CA TYR A 154 1.69 -24.37 -8.79
C TYR A 154 0.33 -24.27 -8.08
N ARG A 155 0.19 -23.37 -7.09
CA ARG A 155 -1.08 -23.14 -6.38
C ARG A 155 -2.17 -22.58 -7.30
N LEU A 156 -1.81 -21.72 -8.24
CA LEU A 156 -2.75 -21.20 -9.24
C LEU A 156 -3.24 -22.33 -10.16
N GLY A 157 -2.35 -23.22 -10.58
CA GLY A 157 -2.68 -24.40 -11.38
C GLY A 157 -3.66 -25.35 -10.68
N GLN A 158 -3.50 -25.56 -9.36
CA GLN A 158 -4.46 -26.33 -8.56
C GLN A 158 -5.86 -25.71 -8.53
N LEU A 159 -5.96 -24.39 -8.72
CA LEU A 159 -7.23 -23.67 -8.73
C LEU A 159 -7.85 -23.54 -10.12
N ARG A 160 -7.15 -23.94 -11.20
CA ARG A 160 -7.64 -23.91 -12.59
C ARG A 160 -8.99 -24.61 -12.79
N PRO A 161 -9.32 -25.76 -12.16
CA PRO A 161 -10.63 -26.39 -12.34
C PRO A 161 -11.78 -25.54 -11.76
N VAL A 162 -11.47 -24.62 -10.85
CA VAL A 162 -12.45 -23.79 -10.14
C VAL A 162 -12.48 -22.37 -10.72
N LEU A 163 -11.32 -21.86 -11.14
CA LEU A 163 -11.17 -20.52 -11.70
C LEU A 163 -11.22 -20.57 -13.22
N GLY A 164 -12.22 -19.92 -13.81
CA GLY A 164 -12.20 -19.64 -15.24
C GLY A 164 -11.00 -18.76 -15.64
N VAL A 165 -10.71 -18.66 -16.93
CA VAL A 165 -9.57 -17.90 -17.48
C VAL A 165 -9.50 -16.47 -16.92
N ARG A 166 -10.64 -15.78 -16.86
CA ARG A 166 -10.72 -14.43 -16.27
C ARG A 166 -10.30 -14.40 -14.80
N GLY A 167 -10.75 -15.38 -14.01
CA GLY A 167 -10.39 -15.48 -12.59
C GLY A 167 -8.92 -15.79 -12.37
N MET A 168 -8.29 -16.56 -13.28
CA MET A 168 -6.84 -16.76 -13.27
C MET A 168 -6.08 -15.48 -13.58
N ILE A 169 -6.48 -14.75 -14.64
CA ILE A 169 -5.86 -13.48 -15.01
C ILE A 169 -6.00 -12.46 -13.87
N ASP A 170 -7.21 -12.27 -13.35
CA ASP A 170 -7.48 -11.33 -12.26
C ASP A 170 -6.68 -11.70 -11.00
N GLY A 171 -6.47 -13.00 -10.75
CA GLY A 171 -5.74 -13.50 -9.59
C GLY A 171 -4.22 -13.56 -9.74
N SER A 172 -3.66 -13.35 -10.94
CA SER A 172 -2.22 -13.43 -11.20
C SER A 172 -1.61 -12.16 -11.80
N ILE A 173 -2.43 -11.17 -12.15
CA ILE A 173 -1.95 -9.97 -12.85
C ILE A 173 -0.94 -9.17 -12.02
N PHE A 174 -1.06 -9.19 -10.69
CA PHE A 174 -0.12 -8.52 -9.81
C PHE A 174 1.25 -9.19 -9.83
N GLU A 175 1.28 -10.51 -9.73
CA GLU A 175 2.51 -11.31 -9.74
C GLU A 175 3.19 -11.26 -11.10
N VAL A 176 2.42 -11.26 -12.20
CA VAL A 176 2.96 -11.07 -13.56
C VAL A 176 3.54 -9.68 -13.74
N PHE A 177 2.85 -8.64 -13.25
CA PHE A 177 3.37 -7.27 -13.34
C PHE A 177 4.62 -7.07 -12.49
N GLY A 178 4.68 -7.69 -11.32
CA GLY A 178 5.88 -7.71 -10.49
C GLY A 178 7.09 -8.34 -11.19
N LEU A 179 6.90 -9.36 -12.04
CA LEU A 179 7.98 -9.94 -12.85
C LEU A 179 8.54 -8.90 -13.82
N LEU A 180 7.66 -8.15 -14.48
CA LEU A 180 8.06 -7.08 -15.41
C LEU A 180 8.86 -5.99 -14.68
N LEU A 181 8.48 -5.63 -13.46
CA LEU A 181 9.26 -4.69 -12.64
C LEU A 181 10.62 -5.26 -12.27
N VAL A 182 10.70 -6.54 -11.88
CA VAL A 182 11.98 -7.21 -11.60
C VAL A 182 12.88 -7.22 -12.83
N LEU A 183 12.35 -7.57 -14.01
CA LEU A 183 13.09 -7.53 -15.28
C LEU A 183 13.56 -6.11 -15.61
N SER A 184 12.71 -5.11 -15.39
CA SER A 184 13.08 -3.70 -15.58
C SER A 184 14.17 -3.26 -14.61
N SER A 185 14.23 -3.86 -13.42
CA SER A 185 15.20 -3.51 -12.37
C SER A 185 16.65 -3.90 -12.70
N PHE A 186 16.88 -4.65 -13.78
CA PHE A 186 18.22 -4.89 -14.30
C PHE A 186 18.75 -3.69 -15.09
N PHE A 187 17.86 -2.85 -15.61
CA PHE A 187 18.20 -1.67 -16.42
C PHE A 187 17.98 -0.36 -15.66
N VAL A 188 17.10 -0.36 -14.67
CA VAL A 188 16.74 0.81 -13.86
C VAL A 188 16.93 0.48 -12.38
N ARG A 189 17.60 1.36 -11.64
CA ARG A 189 17.70 1.26 -10.19
C ARG A 189 16.41 1.73 -9.55
N PHE A 190 15.71 0.83 -8.85
CA PHE A 190 14.53 1.18 -8.08
C PHE A 190 14.92 1.57 -6.66
N ASP A 191 14.67 2.83 -6.32
CA ASP A 191 14.69 3.31 -4.94
C ASP A 191 13.34 3.12 -4.23
N LEU A 192 13.38 3.02 -2.89
CA LEU A 192 12.22 2.93 -2.00
C LEU A 192 11.20 4.02 -2.31
N ASN A 193 11.64 5.24 -2.58
CA ASN A 193 10.76 6.36 -2.90
C ASN A 193 9.91 6.11 -4.15
N HIS A 194 10.41 5.35 -5.14
CA HIS A 194 9.61 4.97 -6.31
C HIS A 194 8.49 4.01 -5.92
N ILE A 195 8.78 3.02 -5.07
CA ILE A 195 7.79 2.03 -4.62
C ILE A 195 6.74 2.71 -3.73
N VAL A 196 7.17 3.60 -2.82
CA VAL A 196 6.29 4.38 -1.95
C VAL A 196 5.43 5.35 -2.76
N LEU A 197 6.00 6.02 -3.77
CA LEU A 197 5.24 6.91 -4.65
C LEU A 197 4.19 6.13 -5.47
N TYR A 198 4.59 4.99 -6.04
CA TYR A 198 3.65 4.08 -6.70
C TYR A 198 2.50 3.69 -5.76
N HIS A 199 2.80 3.32 -4.52
CA HIS A 199 1.79 3.00 -3.53
C HIS A 199 0.81 4.16 -3.31
N PHE A 200 1.28 5.39 -3.10
CA PHE A 200 0.40 6.55 -2.91
C PHE A 200 -0.47 6.87 -4.13
N ILE A 201 0.11 6.78 -5.34
CA ILE A 201 -0.64 7.00 -6.58
C ILE A 201 -1.69 5.91 -6.77
N PHE A 202 -1.30 4.63 -6.61
CA PHE A 202 -2.21 3.50 -6.73
C PHE A 202 -3.39 3.65 -5.77
N TRP A 203 -3.14 3.97 -4.51
CA TRP A 203 -4.20 4.16 -3.51
C TRP A 203 -5.01 5.45 -3.68
N SER A 204 -4.52 6.42 -4.46
CA SER A 204 -5.32 7.57 -4.91
C SER A 204 -6.22 7.22 -6.10
N LEU A 205 -5.78 6.34 -6.99
CA LEU A 205 -6.58 5.93 -8.15
C LEU A 205 -7.60 4.84 -7.82
N TYR A 206 -7.27 3.94 -6.89
CA TYR A 206 -8.09 2.78 -6.55
C TYR A 206 -9.54 3.13 -6.12
N PRO A 207 -9.79 4.17 -5.29
CA PRO A 207 -11.14 4.53 -4.86
C PRO A 207 -12.00 5.19 -5.95
N ILE A 208 -11.43 5.64 -7.07
CA ILE A 208 -12.15 6.37 -8.13
C ILE A 208 -13.36 5.57 -8.62
N GLU A 209 -13.20 4.26 -8.83
CA GLU A 209 -14.31 3.41 -9.28
C GLU A 209 -15.44 3.36 -8.24
N LYS A 210 -15.09 3.28 -6.95
CA LYS A 210 -16.07 3.30 -5.86
C LYS A 210 -16.84 4.62 -5.85
N PHE A 211 -16.14 5.76 -5.92
CA PHE A 211 -16.80 7.06 -5.92
C PHE A 211 -17.63 7.33 -7.17
N LYS A 212 -17.19 6.86 -8.34
CA LYS A 212 -17.97 6.93 -9.58
C LYS A 212 -19.32 6.20 -9.45
N ARG A 213 -19.35 5.03 -8.79
CA ARG A 213 -20.60 4.30 -8.52
C ARG A 213 -21.52 4.99 -7.52
N LEU A 214 -20.98 5.86 -6.64
CA LEU A 214 -21.75 6.68 -5.71
C LEU A 214 -22.29 7.97 -6.35
N GLY A 215 -21.94 8.24 -7.62
CA GLY A 215 -22.37 9.40 -8.39
C GLY A 215 -21.31 10.49 -8.53
N ASP A 216 -21.48 11.36 -9.54
CA ASP A 216 -20.48 12.35 -9.93
C ASP A 216 -20.14 13.33 -8.81
N GLY A 217 -21.11 13.71 -7.97
CA GLY A 217 -20.87 14.59 -6.82
C GLY A 217 -19.88 14.01 -5.81
N ALA A 218 -19.90 12.69 -5.58
CA ALA A 218 -18.96 12.03 -4.69
C ALA A 218 -17.55 11.98 -5.29
N LEU A 219 -17.44 11.74 -6.60
CA LEU A 219 -16.18 11.77 -7.32
C LEU A 219 -15.57 13.18 -7.34
N TRP A 220 -16.37 14.21 -7.61
CA TRP A 220 -15.92 15.60 -7.56
C TRP A 220 -15.47 16.01 -6.17
N ARG A 221 -16.21 15.61 -5.13
CA ARG A 221 -15.80 15.87 -3.74
C ARG A 221 -14.45 15.22 -3.43
N TYR A 222 -14.24 13.97 -3.87
CA TYR A 222 -12.96 13.28 -3.70
C TYR A 222 -11.81 14.02 -4.41
N ALA A 223 -12.01 14.39 -5.68
CA ALA A 223 -11.03 15.12 -6.46
C ALA A 223 -10.72 16.50 -5.86
N ALA A 224 -11.74 17.25 -5.45
CA ALA A 224 -11.60 18.57 -4.85
C ALA A 224 -10.83 18.51 -3.52
N ILE A 225 -11.18 17.58 -2.63
CA ILE A 225 -10.45 17.41 -1.36
C ILE A 225 -8.99 17.04 -1.63
N SER A 226 -8.75 16.07 -2.53
CA SER A 226 -7.39 15.65 -2.89
C SER A 226 -6.56 16.82 -3.44
N LEU A 227 -7.14 17.59 -4.37
CA LEU A 227 -6.48 18.76 -4.96
C LEU A 227 -6.18 19.84 -3.91
N VAL A 228 -7.15 20.19 -3.06
CA VAL A 228 -6.97 21.17 -1.99
C VAL A 228 -5.85 20.73 -1.05
N MET A 229 -5.82 19.46 -0.65
CA MET A 229 -4.75 18.95 0.22
C MET A 229 -3.38 18.99 -0.47
N VAL A 230 -3.28 18.62 -1.76
CA VAL A 230 -2.02 18.73 -2.53
C VAL A 230 -1.54 20.18 -2.55
N VAL A 231 -2.43 21.12 -2.89
CA VAL A 231 -2.10 22.55 -2.96
C VAL A 231 -1.62 23.07 -1.60
N VAL A 232 -2.33 22.72 -0.52
CA VAL A 232 -1.95 23.13 0.84
C VAL A 232 -0.59 22.56 1.22
N PHE A 233 -0.36 21.25 1.08
CA PHE A 233 0.92 20.66 1.46
C PHE A 233 2.08 21.16 0.60
N MET A 234 1.86 21.37 -0.70
CA MET A 234 2.86 21.97 -1.59
C MET A 234 3.16 23.43 -1.22
N LEU A 235 2.15 24.23 -0.83
CA LEU A 235 2.34 25.62 -0.42
C LEU A 235 3.31 25.74 0.75
N PHE A 236 3.20 24.83 1.73
CA PHE A 236 4.04 24.76 2.94
C PHE A 236 5.26 23.83 2.80
N SER A 237 5.48 23.24 1.61
CA SER A 237 6.64 22.41 1.35
C SER A 237 7.91 23.27 1.18
N PRO A 238 9.11 22.69 1.31
CA PRO A 238 10.37 23.42 1.08
C PRO A 238 10.49 24.08 -0.30
N ALA A 239 9.88 23.50 -1.34
CA ALA A 239 9.81 24.10 -2.69
C ALA A 239 8.60 25.04 -2.89
N GLY A 240 7.75 25.18 -1.88
CA GLY A 240 6.54 26.01 -1.92
C GLY A 240 6.80 27.48 -1.69
N ILE A 241 5.78 28.32 -1.91
CA ILE A 241 5.86 29.77 -1.70
C ILE A 241 6.16 30.10 -0.22
N ALA A 242 5.67 29.28 0.71
CA ALA A 242 5.97 29.39 2.14
C ALA A 242 7.16 28.52 2.57
N GLY A 243 8.00 28.03 1.64
CA GLY A 243 9.08 27.09 1.93
C GLY A 243 10.16 27.63 2.87
N GLY A 244 10.31 28.95 2.99
CA GLY A 244 11.18 29.57 3.99
C GLY A 244 10.71 29.39 5.44
N ALA A 245 9.44 29.00 5.66
CA ALA A 245 8.88 28.80 6.99
C ALA A 245 9.18 27.41 7.58
N VAL A 246 9.55 26.43 6.74
CA VAL A 246 9.72 25.03 7.16
C VAL A 246 10.98 24.45 6.54
N SER A 247 11.91 23.96 7.36
CA SER A 247 13.12 23.32 6.87
C SER A 247 12.82 21.97 6.21
N GLU A 248 13.66 21.57 5.24
CA GLU A 248 13.59 20.24 4.63
C GLU A 248 13.69 19.12 5.67
N SER A 249 14.55 19.28 6.68
CA SER A 249 14.72 18.34 7.77
C SER A 249 13.45 18.14 8.60
N PHE A 250 12.74 19.23 8.91
CA PHE A 250 11.48 19.14 9.63
C PHE A 250 10.43 18.40 8.79
N TYR A 251 10.30 18.75 7.51
CA TYR A 251 9.33 18.13 6.62
C TYR A 251 9.59 16.62 6.45
N TYR A 252 10.87 16.23 6.34
CA TYR A 252 11.29 14.84 6.32
C TYR A 252 10.96 14.10 7.63
N GLN A 253 11.23 14.71 8.78
CA GLN A 253 10.87 14.11 10.09
C GLN A 253 9.37 13.90 10.23
N GLN A 254 8.56 14.86 9.77
CA GLN A 254 7.11 14.71 9.72
C GLN A 254 6.70 13.56 8.79
N PHE A 255 7.34 13.44 7.62
CA PHE A 255 7.09 12.32 6.70
C PHE A 255 7.36 10.97 7.37
N ILE A 256 8.49 10.82 8.08
CA ILE A 256 8.83 9.58 8.79
C ILE A 256 7.81 9.30 9.90
N PHE A 257 7.52 10.28 10.75
CA PHE A 257 6.53 10.13 11.83
C PHE A 257 5.17 9.70 11.29
N TRP A 258 4.66 10.40 10.28
CA TRP A 258 3.37 10.09 9.69
C TRP A 258 3.36 8.78 8.90
N SER A 259 4.49 8.35 8.33
CA SER A 259 4.61 7.01 7.74
C SER A 259 4.39 5.92 8.79
N TYR A 260 5.05 6.04 9.96
CA TYR A 260 4.88 5.12 11.07
C TYR A 260 3.44 5.12 11.60
N ALA A 261 2.87 6.31 11.83
CA ALA A 261 1.50 6.45 12.29
C ALA A 261 0.51 5.84 11.28
N HIS A 262 0.66 6.16 10.00
CA HIS A 262 -0.21 5.68 8.93
C HIS A 262 -0.17 4.16 8.79
N ILE A 263 1.02 3.56 8.70
CA ILE A 263 1.17 2.10 8.59
C ILE A 263 0.52 1.42 9.79
N THR A 264 0.80 1.90 11.00
CA THR A 264 0.26 1.33 12.25
C THR A 264 -1.26 1.43 12.30
N LEU A 265 -1.81 2.62 12.02
CA LEU A 265 -3.25 2.86 11.96
C LEU A 265 -3.92 2.01 10.89
N SER A 266 -3.23 1.71 9.79
CA SER A 266 -3.80 0.86 8.75
C SER A 266 -4.13 -0.54 9.27
N PHE A 267 -3.32 -1.13 10.16
CA PHE A 267 -3.60 -2.46 10.72
C PHE A 267 -4.89 -2.50 11.54
N VAL A 268 -5.21 -1.38 12.20
CA VAL A 268 -6.41 -1.22 13.01
C VAL A 268 -7.63 -0.87 12.13
N LEU A 269 -7.46 0.06 11.20
CA LEU A 269 -8.57 0.73 10.52
C LEU A 269 -8.87 0.19 9.12
N SER A 270 -7.88 -0.38 8.42
CA SER A 270 -8.03 -0.79 7.02
C SER A 270 -8.72 -2.15 6.89
N ASP A 271 -9.51 -2.31 5.83
CA ASP A 271 -9.99 -3.61 5.38
C ASP A 271 -8.96 -4.37 4.54
N ALA A 272 -7.78 -3.80 4.29
CA ALA A 272 -6.77 -4.37 3.39
C ALA A 272 -5.90 -5.42 4.09
N HIS A 273 -6.32 -5.85 5.28
CA HIS A 273 -5.58 -6.78 6.10
C HIS A 273 -6.28 -8.13 6.18
N PRO A 274 -5.53 -9.21 6.51
CA PRO A 274 -6.12 -10.50 6.78
C PRO A 274 -7.27 -10.44 7.77
N ALA A 275 -8.33 -11.21 7.51
CA ALA A 275 -9.52 -11.27 8.36
C ALA A 275 -9.21 -11.61 9.84
N TRP A 276 -8.14 -12.38 10.08
CA TRP A 276 -7.70 -12.75 11.42
C TRP A 276 -7.08 -11.59 12.22
N ILE A 277 -6.54 -10.57 11.53
CA ILE A 277 -6.11 -9.30 12.14
C ILE A 277 -7.35 -8.43 12.34
N THR A 278 -8.11 -8.20 11.27
CA THR A 278 -9.20 -7.22 11.30
C THR A 278 -10.31 -7.57 12.28
N ARG A 279 -10.50 -8.86 12.62
CA ARG A 279 -11.51 -9.31 13.59
C ARG A 279 -11.25 -8.82 15.01
N TRP A 280 -10.02 -8.45 15.35
CA TRP A 280 -9.69 -7.92 16.68
C TRP A 280 -10.24 -6.51 16.90
N PHE A 281 -10.59 -5.81 15.83
CA PHE A 281 -11.08 -4.43 15.86
C PHE A 281 -12.55 -4.30 15.44
N ARG A 282 -13.26 -5.45 15.34
CA ARG A 282 -14.61 -5.55 14.78
C ARG A 282 -15.46 -6.52 15.60
N SER A 283 -16.01 -6.03 16.71
CA SER A 283 -16.91 -6.82 17.58
C SER A 283 -18.24 -7.19 16.91
N ASP A 284 -18.78 -6.31 16.06
CA ASP A 284 -20.09 -6.54 15.42
C ASP A 284 -20.00 -6.54 13.89
N ARG A 285 -20.12 -7.73 13.25
CA ARG A 285 -20.02 -7.88 11.78
C ARG A 285 -21.09 -7.08 11.02
N ARG A 286 -22.21 -6.71 11.66
CA ARG A 286 -23.32 -6.00 11.00
C ARG A 286 -23.02 -4.52 10.73
N GLN A 287 -22.15 -3.89 11.51
CA GLN A 287 -21.86 -2.45 11.37
C GLN A 287 -21.01 -2.09 10.14
N TRP A 288 -20.47 -3.09 9.42
CA TRP A 288 -19.43 -2.88 8.41
C TRP A 288 -19.86 -3.17 6.97
N ALA A 289 -21.12 -3.56 6.75
CA ALA A 289 -21.66 -3.84 5.42
C ALA A 289 -22.00 -2.58 4.59
N VAL A 290 -21.88 -1.38 5.18
CA VAL A 290 -22.41 -0.12 4.61
C VAL A 290 -21.32 0.92 4.31
N SER A 291 -20.02 0.60 4.42
CA SER A 291 -18.94 1.59 4.17
C SER A 291 -18.28 1.51 2.79
#